data_AF-A0A496Z5Q3-F1
#
_entry.id   AF-A0A496Z5Q3-F1
#
_cell.length_a   1.000
_cell.length_b   1.000
_cell.length_c   1.000
_cell.angle_alpha   90.00
_cell.angle_beta   90.00
_cell.angle_gamma   90.00
#
_symmetry.space_group_name_H-M   'P 1'
#
loop_
_entity.id
_entity.type
_entity.pdbx_description
1 polymer ?
#
loop_
_entity_poly.entity_id
_entity_poly.type
_entity_poly.pdbx_seq_one_letter_code
_entity_poly.pdbx_strand_id
1 'polypeptide(L)' 'MSKEKISIRFFDDREVRAVWDEKNSKWWFSVLDIVAV' A
#
# COMPACT_ATOMS: atom_id res chain seq x y z
N MET A 1 -10.34 -15.94 -7.56
CA MET A 1 -9.50 -15.09 -6.69
C MET A 1 -8.57 -14.28 -7.56
N SER A 2 -8.95 -13.05 -7.92
CA SER A 2 -8.01 -12.09 -8.50
C SER A 2 -6.98 -11.76 -7.43
N LYS A 3 -5.70 -12.10 -7.68
CA LYS A 3 -4.61 -11.59 -6.84
C LYS A 3 -4.62 -10.07 -7.00
N GLU A 4 -5.11 -9.35 -5.99
CA GLU A 4 -5.00 -7.89 -5.96
C GLU A 4 -3.55 -7.52 -6.21
N LYS A 5 -3.31 -6.64 -7.18
CA LYS A 5 -1.96 -6.30 -7.62
C LYS A 5 -1.30 -5.50 -6.50
N ILE A 6 -0.40 -6.14 -5.76
CA ILE A 6 0.42 -5.49 -4.75
C ILE A 6 1.48 -4.65 -5.48
N SER A 7 1.57 -3.38 -5.08
CA SER A 7 2.54 -2.42 -5.61
C SER A 7 3.44 -1.91 -4.49
N ILE A 8 4.63 -1.42 -4.84
CA ILE A 8 5.56 -0.77 -3.92
C ILE A 8 5.52 0.74 -4.20
N ARG A 9 5.49 1.55 -3.15
CA ARG A 9 5.45 3.03 -3.16
C ARG A 9 6.55 3.57 -2.26
N PHE A 10 6.88 4.86 -2.40
CA PHE A 10 7.82 5.55 -1.50
C PHE A 10 7.06 6.48 -0.56
N PHE A 11 7.38 6.44 0.72
CA PHE A 11 6.85 7.33 1.76
C PHE A 11 7.95 7.65 2.77
N ASP A 12 8.30 8.92 2.93
CA ASP A 12 9.36 9.36 3.88
C ASP A 12 10.69 8.60 3.68
N ASP A 13 11.18 8.62 2.44
CA ASP A 13 12.42 7.97 1.98
C ASP A 13 12.53 6.44 2.16
N ARG A 14 11.42 5.76 2.42
CA ARG A 14 11.35 4.28 2.48
C ARG A 14 10.29 3.71 1.55
N GLU A 15 10.51 2.46 1.16
CA GLU A 15 9.55 1.66 0.40
C GLU A 15 8.41 1.16 1.31
N VAL A 16 7.17 1.26 0.85
CA VAL A 16 5.96 0.80 1.54
C VAL A 16 5.05 0.03 0.58
N ARG A 17 4.36 -1.00 1.08
CA ARG A 17 3.40 -1.78 0.29
C ARG A 17 2.07 -1.04 0.13
N ALA A 18 1.53 -1.06 -1.08
CA ALA A 18 0.25 -0.45 -1.41
C ALA A 18 -0.65 -1.34 -2.28
N VAL A 19 -1.95 -1.27 -2.03
CA VAL A 19 -3.01 -1.96 -2.79
C VAL A 19 -4.06 -0.95 -3.25
N TRP A 20 -4.52 -1.10 -4.49
CA TRP A 20 -5.62 -0.29 -5.04
C TRP A 20 -6.98 -0.95 -4.74
N ASP A 21 -7.88 -0.18 -4.12
CA ASP A 21 -9.26 -0.57 -3.89
C ASP A 21 -10.13 0.00 -5.01
N GLU A 22 -10.49 -0.86 -5.97
CA GLU A 22 -11.31 -0.49 -7.13
C GLU A 22 -12.72 -0.01 -6.74
N LYS A 23 -13.30 -0.58 -5.67
CA LYS A 23 -14.68 -0.28 -5.26
C LYS A 23 -14.81 1.12 -4.69
N ASN A 24 -13.83 1.56 -3.91
CA ASN A 24 -13.85 2.86 -3.24
C ASN A 24 -12.94 3.88 -3.93
N SER A 25 -12.26 3.50 -5.02
CA SER A 25 -11.31 4.34 -5.75
C SER A 25 -10.25 4.98 -4.85
N LYS A 26 -9.64 4.18 -3.98
CA LYS A 26 -8.64 4.64 -3.00
C LYS A 26 -7.45 3.68 -2.87
N TRP A 27 -6.35 4.21 -2.35
CA TRP A 27 -5.16 3.42 -2.01
C TRP A 27 -5.15 3.04 -0.53
N TRP A 28 -4.78 1.79 -0.26
CA TRP A 28 -4.44 1.30 1.06
C TRP A 28 -2.95 1.08 1.18
N PHE A 29 -2.39 1.41 2.35
CA PHE A 29 -0.97 1.24 2.66
C PHE A 29 -0.82 0.37 3.91
N SER A 30 0.29 -0.37 3.97
CA SER A 30 0.66 -1.13 5.17
C SER A 30 0.97 -0.20 6.33
N VAL A 31 0.19 -0.29 7.40
CA VAL A 31 0.42 0.49 8.64
C VAL A 31 1.77 0.14 9.27
N LEU A 32 2.19 -1.12 9.23
CA LEU A 32 3.50 -1.56 9.73
C LEU A 32 4.66 -0.93 8.95
N ASP A 33 4.47 -0.67 7.65
CA ASP A 33 5.52 -0.07 6.81
C ASP A 33 5.60 1.45 7.04
N ILE A 34 4.56 2.07 7.62
CA ILE A 34 4.45 3.52 7.88
C ILE A 34 4.78 3.86 9.34
N VAL A 35 4.31 3.08 10.30
CA VAL A 35 4.61 3.31 11.72
C VAL A 35 5.86 2.51 12.06
N ALA A 36 7.02 2.97 11.60
CA ALA A 36 8.28 2.45 12.13
C ALA A 36 8.47 3.10 13.52
N VAL A 37 8.67 2.27 14.56
CA VAL A 37 8.98 2.68 15.94
C VAL A 37 10.48 2.74 16.13
#